data_AF-A0A0G0BG07-F1
#
_entry.id   AF-A0A0G0BG07-F1
#
_cell.length_a   1.000
_cell.length_b   1.000
_cell.length_c   1.000
_cell.angle_alpha   90.00
_cell.angle_beta   90.00
_cell.angle_gamma   90.00
#
_symmetry.space_group_name_H-M   'P 1'
#
loop_
_entity.id
_entity.type
_entity.pdbx_description
1 polymer ?
#
loop_
_entity_poly.entity_id
_entity_poly.type
_entity_poly.pdbx_seq_one_letter_code
_entity_poly.pdbx_strand_id
1 'polypeptide(L)'
;MNYRKKIGLLVVFTMIMAIIGYLLTEIVRLNFFDSLDESIGIPVFLFSLTLFFIFFIFLFIKEGVFNYWKKFAKIFLPIAIIIIAITPTQQGGFVGIDKELATWWLVGLFLISSFGIIIWKSIELRKKSLK
;
A
#
# COMPACT_ATOMS: atom_id res chain seq x y z
N MET A 1 -17.97 5.08 15.64
CA MET A 1 -16.76 5.95 15.59
C MET A 1 -16.88 6.87 14.38
N ASN A 2 -16.65 8.19 14.54
CA ASN A 2 -16.70 9.16 13.43
C ASN A 2 -15.69 8.78 12.33
N TYR A 3 -16.10 8.87 11.05
CA TYR A 3 -15.28 8.58 9.87
C TYR A 3 -13.87 9.18 9.97
N ARG A 4 -13.75 10.47 10.29
CA ARG A 4 -12.44 11.15 10.37
C ARG A 4 -11.54 10.57 11.47
N LYS A 5 -12.10 10.19 12.61
CA LYS A 5 -11.35 9.51 13.69
C LYS A 5 -10.84 8.15 13.23
N LYS A 6 -11.64 7.41 12.46
CA LYS A 6 -11.25 6.11 11.90
C LYS A 6 -10.11 6.24 10.90
N ILE A 7 -10.19 7.20 9.98
CA ILE A 7 -9.10 7.46 9.02
C ILE A 7 -7.85 7.95 9.76
N GLY A 8 -7.98 8.83 10.75
CA GLY A 8 -6.85 9.27 11.57
C GLY A 8 -6.10 8.12 12.24
N LEU A 9 -6.82 7.14 12.78
CA LEU A 9 -6.22 5.93 13.34
C LEU A 9 -5.50 5.09 12.28
N LEU A 10 -6.05 4.99 11.06
CA LEU A 10 -5.40 4.31 9.95
C LEU A 10 -4.11 5.02 9.50
N VAL A 11 -4.09 6.36 9.48
CA VAL A 11 -2.89 7.15 9.18
C VAL A 11 -1.77 6.84 10.18
N VAL A 12 -2.08 6.88 11.48
CA VAL A 12 -1.10 6.54 12.54
C VAL A 12 -0.62 5.10 12.40
N PHE A 13 -1.53 4.16 12.16
CA PHE A 13 -1.18 2.76 11.95
C PHE A 13 -0.23 2.58 10.76
N THR A 14 -0.51 3.20 9.61
CA THR A 14 0.38 3.13 8.44
C THR A 14 1.72 3.80 8.66
N MET A 15 1.77 4.86 9.46
CA MET A 15 3.03 5.52 9.83
C MET A 15 3.91 4.58 10.67
N ILE A 16 3.33 3.90 11.67
CA ILE A 16 4.03 2.91 12.49
C ILE A 16 4.53 1.75 11.62
N MET A 17 3.68 1.23 10.72
CA MET A 17 4.07 0.14 9.82
C MET A 17 5.18 0.55 8.84
N ALA A 18 5.21 1.81 8.39
CA ALA A 18 6.30 2.32 7.57
C ALA A 18 7.62 2.35 8.36
N ILE A 19 7.60 2.81 9.62
CA ILE A 19 8.79 2.79 10.49
C ILE A 19 9.27 1.34 10.70
N ILE A 20 8.36 0.41 10.99
CA ILE A 20 8.68 -1.01 11.13
C ILE A 20 9.30 -1.57 9.85
N GLY A 21 8.71 -1.29 8.68
CA GLY A 21 9.24 -1.73 7.39
C GLY A 21 10.63 -1.18 7.11
N TYR A 22 10.89 0.08 7.44
CA TYR A 22 12.20 0.71 7.31
C TYR A 22 13.23 0.02 8.21
N LEU A 23 12.90 -0.17 9.50
CA LEU A 23 13.78 -0.85 10.45
C LEU A 23 14.08 -2.30 10.03
N LEU A 24 13.08 -3.04 9.54
CA LEU A 24 13.28 -4.39 9.01
C LEU A 24 14.23 -4.41 7.81
N THR A 25 14.13 -3.41 6.93
CA THR A 25 15.00 -3.28 5.76
C THR A 25 16.46 -3.02 6.18
N GLU A 26 16.69 -2.14 7.16
CA GLU A 26 18.04 -1.86 7.68
C GLU A 26 18.63 -3.05 8.45
N ILE A 27 17.84 -3.77 9.25
CA ILE A 27 18.30 -4.97 9.97
C ILE A 27 18.80 -6.04 8.99
N VAL A 28 18.06 -6.28 7.90
CA VAL A 28 18.46 -7.23 6.85
C VAL A 28 19.74 -6.74 6.17
N ARG A 29 19.86 -5.45 5.87
CA ARG A 29 21.05 -4.85 5.24
C ARG A 29 22.32 -4.96 6.09
N LEU A 30 22.18 -5.00 7.41
CA LEU A 30 23.29 -5.11 8.35
C LEU A 30 23.76 -6.56 8.60
N ASN A 31 23.29 -7.55 7.81
CA ASN A 31 23.67 -8.96 7.88
C ASN A 31 23.55 -9.60 9.28
N PHE A 32 22.66 -9.09 10.15
CA PHE A 32 22.46 -9.68 11.48
C PHE A 32 21.82 -11.08 11.43
N PHE A 33 21.19 -11.43 10.31
CA PHE A 33 20.56 -12.72 10.06
C PHE A 33 20.88 -13.18 8.64
N ASP A 34 22.02 -13.86 8.45
CA ASP A 34 22.41 -14.51 7.17
C ASP A 34 21.37 -15.53 6.66
N SER A 35 20.35 -15.88 7.45
CA SER A 35 19.29 -16.83 7.11
C SER A 35 17.90 -16.22 6.90
N LEU A 36 17.71 -14.91 7.10
CA LEU A 36 16.46 -14.24 6.71
C LEU A 36 16.56 -13.81 5.24
N ASP A 37 16.61 -14.82 4.37
CA ASP A 37 16.58 -14.71 2.90
C ASP A 37 15.21 -14.22 2.37
N GLU A 38 14.51 -13.37 3.11
CA GLU A 38 13.18 -12.89 2.76
C GLU A 38 13.04 -11.42 3.15
N SER A 39 13.46 -10.52 2.26
CA SER A 39 13.27 -9.08 2.40
C SER A 39 11.77 -8.70 2.35
N ILE A 40 11.06 -8.93 3.45
CA ILE A 40 9.68 -8.48 3.68
C ILE A 40 9.66 -6.99 4.06
N GLY A 41 10.80 -6.44 4.49
CA GLY A 41 10.98 -5.05 4.88
C GLY A 41 10.58 -4.07 3.78
N ILE A 42 11.08 -4.26 2.55
CA ILE A 42 10.80 -3.40 1.40
C ILE A 42 9.29 -3.39 1.05
N PRO A 43 8.62 -4.55 0.86
CA PRO A 43 7.17 -4.60 0.69
C PRO A 43 6.38 -3.86 1.77
N VAL A 44 6.69 -4.14 3.05
CA VAL A 44 5.99 -3.52 4.17
C VAL A 44 6.20 -2.01 4.17
N PHE A 45 7.44 -1.55 3.95
CA PHE A 45 7.77 -0.13 3.90
C PHE A 45 7.01 0.59 2.79
N LEU A 46 7.14 0.13 1.54
CA LEU A 46 6.57 0.82 0.38
C LEU A 46 5.04 0.84 0.37
N PHE A 47 4.38 -0.27 0.73
CA PHE A 47 2.92 -0.29 0.86
C PHE A 47 2.43 0.58 2.01
N SER A 48 3.10 0.55 3.16
CA SER A 48 2.71 1.37 4.32
C SER A 48 2.86 2.86 4.01
N LEU A 49 3.96 3.25 3.35
CA LEU A 49 4.19 4.63 2.93
C LEU A 49 3.12 5.10 1.92
N THR A 50 2.79 4.25 0.95
CA THR A 50 1.74 4.56 -0.04
C THR A 50 0.36 4.67 0.61
N LEU A 51 0.01 3.73 1.50
CA LEU A 51 -1.24 3.77 2.25
C LEU A 51 -1.33 4.98 3.17
N PHE A 52 -0.20 5.42 3.77
CA PHE A 52 -0.14 6.64 4.57
C PHE A 52 -0.58 7.85 3.75
N PHE A 53 0.00 8.07 2.56
CA PHE A 53 -0.40 9.19 1.69
C PHE A 53 -1.87 9.10 1.27
N ILE A 54 -2.33 7.91 0.90
CA ILE A 54 -3.74 7.70 0.50
C ILE A 54 -4.69 8.00 1.67
N PHE A 55 -4.40 7.51 2.88
CA PHE A 55 -5.23 7.78 4.06
C PHE A 55 -5.17 9.23 4.49
N PHE A 56 -4.01 9.88 4.36
CA PHE A 56 -3.88 11.31 4.60
C PHE A 56 -4.82 12.11 3.70
N ILE A 57 -4.90 11.77 2.41
CA ILE A 57 -5.85 12.37 1.46
C ILE A 57 -7.31 12.12 1.92
N PHE A 58 -7.63 10.91 2.39
CA PHE A 58 -8.97 10.58 2.87
C PHE A 58 -9.43 11.35 4.11
N LEU A 59 -8.53 12.00 4.87
CA LEU A 59 -8.94 12.91 5.95
C LEU A 59 -9.79 14.07 5.44
N PHE A 60 -9.59 14.48 4.18
CA PHE A 60 -10.24 15.63 3.55
C PHE A 60 -11.37 15.24 2.58
N ILE A 61 -11.53 13.95 2.29
CA ILE A 61 -12.49 13.46 1.29
C ILE A 61 -13.74 12.87 1.97
N LYS A 62 -14.87 12.86 1.26
CA LYS A 62 -16.13 12.28 1.74
C LYS A 62 -16.01 10.77 1.92
N GLU A 63 -16.65 10.24 2.97
CA GLU A 63 -16.70 8.80 3.29
C GLU A 63 -17.18 7.93 2.13
N GLY A 64 -18.08 8.45 1.27
CA GLY A 64 -18.54 7.75 0.08
C GLY A 64 -17.39 7.31 -0.84
N VAL A 65 -16.40 8.18 -1.09
CA VAL A 65 -15.23 7.86 -1.95
C VAL A 65 -14.39 6.77 -1.29
N PHE A 66 -14.16 6.89 0.02
CA PHE A 66 -13.40 5.89 0.79
C PHE A 66 -14.05 4.51 0.71
N ASN A 67 -15.38 4.42 0.76
CA ASN A 67 -16.08 3.14 0.67
C ASN A 67 -15.89 2.46 -0.70
N TYR A 68 -15.81 3.22 -1.80
CA TYR A 68 -15.47 2.66 -3.12
C TYR A 68 -14.02 2.21 -3.19
N TRP A 69 -13.09 3.07 -2.76
CA TRP A 69 -11.66 2.73 -2.74
C TRP A 69 -11.37 1.52 -1.85
N LYS A 70 -12.03 1.41 -0.69
CA LYS A 70 -11.86 0.28 0.23
C LYS A 70 -12.22 -1.06 -0.42
N LYS A 71 -13.25 -1.10 -1.28
CA LYS A 71 -13.61 -2.33 -2.02
C LYS A 71 -12.48 -2.76 -2.96
N PHE A 72 -11.87 -1.81 -3.66
CA PHE A 72 -10.69 -2.06 -4.48
C PHE A 72 -9.51 -2.56 -3.63
N ALA A 73 -9.14 -1.83 -2.57
CA ALA A 73 -8.01 -2.18 -1.72
C ALA A 73 -8.17 -3.56 -1.06
N LYS A 74 -9.41 -3.94 -0.68
CA LYS A 74 -9.72 -5.26 -0.11
C LYS A 74 -9.43 -6.42 -1.06
N ILE A 75 -9.44 -6.18 -2.37
CA ILE A 75 -9.14 -7.21 -3.39
C ILE A 75 -7.68 -7.11 -3.82
N PHE A 76 -7.20 -5.89 -4.09
CA PHE A 76 -5.85 -5.69 -4.61
C PHE A 76 -4.76 -6.08 -3.61
N LEU A 77 -4.89 -5.68 -2.33
CA LEU A 77 -3.84 -5.93 -1.34
C LEU A 77 -3.57 -7.42 -1.11
N PRO A 78 -4.58 -8.30 -0.92
CA PRO A 78 -4.35 -9.74 -0.84
C PRO A 78 -3.67 -10.33 -2.09
N ILE A 79 -4.06 -9.89 -3.29
CA ILE A 79 -3.45 -10.35 -4.54
C ILE A 79 -1.97 -9.93 -4.58
N ALA A 80 -1.67 -8.67 -4.24
CA ALA A 80 -0.30 -8.17 -4.19
C ALA A 80 0.56 -8.94 -3.18
N ILE A 81 0.02 -9.23 -1.98
CA ILE A 81 0.71 -10.04 -0.97
C ILE A 81 1.06 -11.43 -1.52
N ILE A 82 0.11 -12.10 -2.17
CA ILE A 82 0.34 -13.44 -2.74
C ILE A 82 1.43 -13.38 -3.82
N ILE A 83 1.36 -12.41 -4.73
CA ILE A 83 2.35 -12.25 -5.81
C ILE A 83 3.74 -12.02 -5.22
N ILE A 84 3.88 -11.12 -4.25
CA ILE A 84 5.17 -10.82 -3.62
C ILE A 84 5.71 -12.04 -2.86
N ALA A 85 4.84 -12.78 -2.16
CA ALA A 85 5.23 -13.97 -1.39
C ALA A 85 5.82 -15.08 -2.29
N ILE A 86 5.26 -15.28 -3.49
CA ILE A 86 5.75 -16.31 -4.43
C ILE A 86 6.89 -15.82 -5.34
N THR A 87 7.20 -14.52 -5.34
CA THR A 87 8.28 -13.96 -6.18
C THR A 87 9.64 -14.27 -5.55
N PRO A 88 10.62 -14.80 -6.32
CA PRO A 88 11.94 -15.15 -5.80
C PRO A 88 12.72 -13.91 -5.33
N THR A 89 13.57 -14.08 -4.31
CA THR A 89 14.41 -13.00 -3.76
C THR A 89 15.64 -12.69 -4.60
N GLN A 90 16.21 -13.69 -5.26
CA GLN A 90 17.35 -13.50 -6.16
C GLN A 90 16.90 -13.50 -7.63
N GLN A 91 17.63 -12.77 -8.49
CA GLN A 91 17.46 -12.80 -9.94
C GLN A 91 17.78 -14.21 -10.48
N GLY A 92 16.80 -15.11 -10.45
CA GLY A 92 16.98 -16.50 -10.85
C GLY A 92 15.75 -17.17 -11.49
N GLY A 93 14.64 -16.44 -11.65
CA GLY A 93 13.42 -16.96 -12.28
C GLY A 93 13.32 -16.71 -13.79
N PHE A 94 12.41 -17.44 -14.46
CA PHE A 94 12.15 -17.43 -15.92
C PHE A 94 11.93 -16.04 -16.56
N VAL A 95 11.64 -15.00 -15.76
CA VAL A 95 11.32 -13.62 -16.23
C VAL A 95 12.31 -12.58 -15.68
N GLY A 96 13.31 -12.97 -14.88
CA GLY A 96 14.28 -12.02 -14.29
C GLY A 96 13.66 -10.99 -13.32
N ILE A 97 12.43 -11.22 -12.85
CA ILE A 97 11.76 -10.37 -11.86
C ILE A 97 12.14 -10.85 -10.47
N ASP A 98 12.80 -9.99 -9.70
CA ASP A 98 13.03 -10.19 -8.28
C ASP A 98 11.89 -9.58 -7.43
N LYS A 99 11.86 -9.98 -6.15
CA LYS A 99 10.83 -9.55 -5.18
C LYS A 99 10.76 -8.04 -5.00
N GLU A 100 11.91 -7.36 -5.08
CA GLU A 100 11.98 -5.90 -4.99
C GLU A 100 11.29 -5.24 -6.19
N LEU A 101 11.65 -5.63 -7.41
CA LEU A 101 11.06 -5.11 -8.63
C LEU A 101 9.54 -5.38 -8.68
N ALA A 102 9.11 -6.59 -8.32
CA ALA A 102 7.68 -6.92 -8.24
C ALA A 102 6.94 -6.01 -7.24
N THR A 103 7.58 -5.71 -6.10
CA THR A 103 7.03 -4.80 -5.09
C THR A 103 6.86 -3.39 -5.66
N TRP A 104 7.89 -2.84 -6.30
CA TRP A 104 7.83 -1.52 -6.93
C TRP A 104 6.68 -1.41 -7.94
N TRP A 105 6.53 -2.41 -8.81
CA TRP A 105 5.44 -2.45 -9.77
C TRP A 105 4.07 -2.51 -9.11
N LEU A 106 3.87 -3.39 -8.13
CA LEU A 106 2.59 -3.55 -7.45
C LEU A 106 2.21 -2.31 -6.64
N VAL A 107 3.16 -1.67 -5.97
CA VAL A 107 2.95 -0.41 -5.24
C VAL A 107 2.59 0.72 -6.21
N GLY A 108 3.32 0.84 -7.33
CA GLY A 108 3.02 1.82 -8.37
C GLY A 108 1.62 1.64 -8.96
N LEU A 109 1.26 0.40 -9.33
CA LEU A 109 -0.08 0.07 -9.82
C LEU A 109 -1.17 0.37 -8.78
N PHE A 110 -0.92 0.04 -7.51
CA PHE A 110 -1.84 0.33 -6.42
C PHE A 110 -2.07 1.83 -6.24
N LEU A 111 -1.00 2.63 -6.28
CA LEU A 111 -1.05 4.08 -6.13
C LEU A 111 -1.82 4.75 -7.29
N ILE A 112 -1.47 4.40 -8.53
CA ILE A 112 -2.14 4.95 -9.74
C ILE A 112 -3.63 4.60 -9.72
N SER A 113 -3.97 3.33 -9.45
CA SER A 113 -5.36 2.88 -9.39
C SER A 113 -6.13 3.58 -8.25
N SER A 114 -5.47 3.78 -7.10
CA SER A 114 -6.05 4.48 -5.96
C SER A 114 -6.40 5.93 -6.30
N PHE A 115 -5.47 6.67 -6.92
CA PHE A 115 -5.73 8.04 -7.36
C PHE A 115 -6.81 8.11 -8.43
N GLY A 116 -6.83 7.19 -9.40
CA GLY A 116 -7.90 7.10 -10.39
C GLY A 116 -9.28 6.97 -9.74
N ILE A 117 -9.43 6.07 -8.77
CA ILE A 117 -10.68 5.88 -8.03
C ILE A 117 -11.04 7.13 -7.22
N ILE A 118 -10.08 7.69 -6.50
CA ILE A 118 -10.29 8.86 -5.64
C ILE A 118 -10.77 10.06 -6.47
N ILE A 119 -10.10 10.36 -7.58
CA ILE A 119 -10.44 11.49 -8.46
C ILE A 119 -11.82 11.26 -9.09
N TRP A 120 -12.03 10.10 -9.72
CA TRP A 120 -13.28 9.83 -10.44
C TRP A 120 -14.49 9.86 -9.50
N LYS A 121 -14.42 9.18 -8.35
CA LYS A 121 -15.53 9.13 -7.39
C LYS A 121 -15.75 10.45 -6.67
N SER A 122 -14.70 11.25 -6.45
CA SER A 122 -14.86 12.60 -5.91
C SER A 122 -15.64 13.51 -6.85
N ILE A 123 -15.36 13.45 -8.16
CA ILE A 123 -16.08 14.21 -9.19
C ILE A 123 -17.52 13.72 -9.32
N GLU A 124 -17.75 12.40 -9.37
CA GLU A 124 -19.09 11.82 -9.50
C GLU A 124 -20.01 12.21 -8.34
N LEU A 125 -19.52 12.12 -7.10
CA LEU A 125 -20.30 12.47 -5.91
C LEU A 125 -20.58 13.97 -5.80
N ARG A 126 -19.67 14.83 -6.28
CA ARG A 126 -19.92 16.28 -6.35
C ARG A 126 -21.04 16.62 -7.33
N LYS A 127 -21.08 15.96 -8.51
CA LYS A 127 -22.14 16.15 -9.50
C LYS A 127 -23.51 15.69 -8.99
N LYS A 128 -23.56 14.57 -8.25
CA LYS A 128 -24.79 14.04 -7.65
C LYS A 128 -25.35 14.93 -6.53
N SER A 129 -24.53 15.67 -5.80
CA SER A 129 -25.01 16.59 -4.76
C SER A 129 -25.48 17.95 -5.28
N LEU A 130 -25.27 18.26 -6.56
CA LEU A 130 -25.69 19.51 -7.21
C LEU A 130 -26.96 19.34 -8.05
N LYS A 131 -27.41 18.10 -8.25
CA LYS A 131 -28.71 17.76 -8.84
C LYS A 131 -29.70 17.51 -7.72
#